data_AF-A0A3N9NFZ5-F1
#
_entry.id   AF-A0A3N9NFZ5-F1
#
_cell.length_a   1.000
_cell.length_b   1.000
_cell.length_c   1.000
_cell.angle_alpha   90.00
_cell.angle_beta   90.00
_cell.angle_gamma   90.00
#
_symmetry.space_group_name_H-M   'P 1'
#
loop_
_entity.id
_entity.type
_entity.pdbx_description
1 polymer ?
#
loop_
_entity_poly.entity_id
_entity_poly.type
_entity_poly.pdbx_seq_one_letter_code
_entity_poly.pdbx_strand_id
1 'polypeptide(L)'
;MYISHIGRRFLEIYKLRTGIEISPKEFFIEKVFNIFYNHPKYFKWVVNSPLVQKLSGENKKKVKSFSEEQKLKLTRLVQKIENDTPDSSFVIGYPSADLTFDTSGQVSNIRIPSNQDDIYYSWIGAGFGIEVEGKQVWYIDNEKILWNIFEGWDEYRKHLNSQVINIKGNEIDAWNSIWLNHLYDEDRIIESLMINEVIEIDSNKPGINVYKLKGISWINMMFILSKVFPGENLNIYSTRYVFDKQKFITLGFMNLILPDILQFIDFYKKVFGESFISIKKIKSIYETEYSFQRACENGVIGLRAIMPKDLKKYMHDQHEKKFPKLNKDQKSIINYTIYQTWIIAMLNNKELLNLAEQSAKYLKSFVKGEKQTKTKRPHLVENLLSSRNRQKFVDNIISIVQEDSTFYEYGNELVNKVMVDISSDNIPLFVTLLRFKYLEN
;
A
#
# COMPACT_ATOMS: atom_id res chain seq x y z
N MET A 1 2.72 20.36 13.51
CA MET A 1 2.09 19.07 13.16
C MET A 1 2.59 18.57 11.82
N TYR A 2 2.49 17.26 11.53
CA TYR A 2 3.11 16.72 10.32
C TYR A 2 2.46 17.22 9.01
N ILE A 3 1.14 17.47 8.99
CA ILE A 3 0.48 18.02 7.80
C ILE A 3 1.01 19.44 7.49
N SER A 4 1.19 20.29 8.50
CA SER A 4 1.85 21.59 8.33
C SER A 4 3.32 21.45 7.87
N HIS A 5 4.03 20.44 8.36
CA HIS A 5 5.40 20.15 7.89
C HIS A 5 5.42 19.86 6.38
N ILE A 6 4.51 19.02 5.89
CA ILE A 6 4.39 18.73 4.44
C ILE A 6 4.10 20.00 3.63
N GLY A 7 3.17 20.85 4.10
CA GLY A 7 2.88 22.12 3.42
C GLY A 7 4.08 23.07 3.38
N ARG A 8 4.85 23.15 4.46
CA ARG A 8 6.10 23.94 4.54
C ARG A 8 7.16 23.40 3.58
N ARG A 9 7.42 22.10 3.64
CA ARG A 9 8.35 21.41 2.74
C ARG A 9 8.00 21.62 1.28
N PHE A 10 6.72 21.58 0.93
CA PHE A 10 6.29 21.84 -0.43
C PHE A 10 6.58 23.30 -0.87
N LEU A 11 6.33 24.32 -0.04
CA LEU A 11 6.67 25.70 -0.43
C LEU A 11 8.18 25.93 -0.60
N GLU A 12 9.00 25.26 0.21
CA GLU A 12 10.46 25.26 0.02
C GLU A 12 10.83 24.67 -1.35
N ILE A 13 10.23 23.55 -1.73
CA ILE A 13 10.41 22.93 -3.06
C ILE A 13 9.90 23.86 -4.18
N TYR A 14 8.74 24.49 -3.98
CA TYR A 14 8.14 25.42 -4.93
C TYR A 14 9.07 26.60 -5.22
N LYS A 15 9.63 27.22 -4.16
CA LYS A 15 10.62 28.28 -4.28
C LYS A 15 11.85 27.82 -5.05
N LEU A 16 12.38 26.63 -4.75
CA LEU A 16 13.55 26.08 -5.43
C LEU A 16 13.30 25.82 -6.93
N ARG A 17 12.13 25.30 -7.29
CA ARG A 17 11.81 24.92 -8.68
C ARG A 17 11.36 26.07 -9.56
N THR A 18 10.70 27.07 -8.99
CA THR A 18 10.13 28.19 -9.75
C THR A 18 10.93 29.49 -9.61
N GLY A 19 11.78 29.60 -8.59
CA GLY A 19 12.43 30.86 -8.20
C GLY A 19 11.49 31.87 -7.54
N ILE A 20 10.22 31.54 -7.35
CA ILE A 20 9.20 32.44 -6.80
C ILE A 20 9.12 32.24 -5.29
N GLU A 21 9.38 33.31 -4.54
CA GLU A 21 9.14 33.37 -3.11
C GLU A 21 7.72 33.88 -2.85
N ILE A 22 6.91 33.05 -2.20
CA ILE A 22 5.50 33.31 -1.91
C ILE A 22 5.20 32.93 -0.47
N SER A 23 4.45 33.76 0.24
CA SER A 23 4.06 33.45 1.61
C SER A 23 3.04 32.29 1.66
N PRO A 24 2.92 31.59 2.79
CA PRO A 24 1.93 30.52 2.94
C PRO A 24 0.48 31.00 2.74
N LYS A 25 0.18 32.21 3.22
CA LYS A 25 -1.13 32.85 3.04
C LYS A 25 -1.43 33.14 1.57
N GLU A 26 -0.48 33.74 0.85
CA GLU A 26 -0.62 34.05 -0.58
C GLU A 26 -0.78 32.76 -1.40
N PHE A 27 0.08 31.76 -1.19
CA PHE A 27 -0.03 30.49 -1.89
C PHE A 27 -1.38 29.80 -1.61
N PHE A 28 -1.82 29.82 -0.35
CA PHE A 28 -3.13 29.29 0.00
C PHE A 28 -4.25 30.01 -0.77
N ILE A 29 -4.26 31.34 -0.82
CA ILE A 29 -5.33 32.10 -1.50
C ILE A 29 -5.28 31.89 -3.02
N GLU A 30 -4.10 32.00 -3.63
CA GLU A 30 -3.94 32.00 -5.08
C GLU A 30 -4.05 30.61 -5.70
N LYS A 31 -3.55 29.58 -5.00
CA LYS A 31 -3.51 28.21 -5.52
C LYS A 31 -4.53 27.32 -4.83
N VAL A 32 -4.39 27.12 -3.53
CA VAL A 32 -5.20 26.13 -2.80
C VAL A 32 -6.69 26.53 -2.82
N PHE A 33 -7.04 27.71 -2.33
CA PHE A 33 -8.41 28.19 -2.29
C PHE A 33 -9.03 28.23 -3.68
N ASN A 34 -8.31 28.81 -4.65
CA ASN A 34 -8.83 28.95 -6.00
C ASN A 34 -9.13 27.60 -6.66
N ILE A 35 -8.23 26.62 -6.58
CA ILE A 35 -8.41 25.31 -7.23
C ILE A 35 -9.34 24.39 -6.42
N PHE A 36 -9.23 24.42 -5.08
CA PHE A 36 -9.89 23.44 -4.21
C PHE A 36 -11.29 23.86 -3.80
N TYR A 37 -11.54 25.16 -3.59
CA TYR A 37 -12.74 25.65 -2.90
C TYR A 37 -13.55 26.66 -3.71
N ASN A 38 -12.94 27.39 -4.65
CA ASN A 38 -13.66 28.32 -5.52
C ASN A 38 -14.41 27.63 -6.69
N HIS A 39 -14.84 26.37 -6.48
CA HIS A 39 -15.58 25.57 -7.45
C HIS A 39 -16.70 24.76 -6.77
N PRO A 40 -17.82 24.44 -7.45
CA PRO A 40 -18.94 23.70 -6.86
C PRO A 40 -18.56 22.31 -6.33
N LYS A 41 -17.58 21.65 -6.96
CA LYS A 41 -17.00 20.38 -6.51
C LYS A 41 -15.65 20.65 -5.87
N TYR A 42 -15.60 20.59 -4.54
CA TYR A 42 -14.35 20.80 -3.81
C TYR A 42 -13.38 19.65 -4.00
N PHE A 43 -12.09 19.91 -3.82
CA PHE A 43 -11.07 18.87 -3.78
C PHE A 43 -11.10 18.09 -2.47
N LYS A 44 -11.33 18.78 -1.35
CA LYS A 44 -11.35 18.18 -0.01
C LYS A 44 -12.35 18.91 0.89
N TRP A 45 -13.17 18.16 1.62
CA TRP A 45 -14.11 18.72 2.58
C TRP A 45 -13.49 18.74 3.99
N VAL A 46 -13.20 19.93 4.50
CA VAL A 46 -12.73 20.10 5.89
C VAL A 46 -13.93 20.39 6.79
N VAL A 47 -14.35 19.37 7.54
CA VAL A 47 -15.53 19.42 8.42
C VAL A 47 -15.43 20.61 9.37
N ASN A 48 -16.55 21.31 9.58
CA ASN A 48 -16.67 22.50 10.42
C ASN A 48 -15.86 23.73 9.98
N SER A 49 -15.13 23.67 8.86
CA SER A 49 -14.43 24.84 8.37
C SER A 49 -15.39 25.91 7.83
N PRO A 50 -15.04 27.21 7.95
CA PRO A 50 -15.79 28.30 7.35
C PRO A 50 -16.02 28.13 5.83
N LEU A 51 -15.14 27.42 5.11
CA LEU A 51 -15.22 27.18 3.67
C LEU A 51 -16.36 26.24 3.25
N VAL A 52 -16.73 25.30 4.12
CA VAL A 52 -17.75 24.28 3.79
C VAL A 52 -19.06 24.48 4.54
N GLN A 53 -19.05 25.26 5.62
CA GLN A 53 -20.25 25.58 6.37
C GLN A 53 -21.23 26.44 5.55
N LYS A 54 -22.53 26.22 5.77
CA LYS A 54 -23.58 27.03 5.14
C LYS A 54 -23.60 28.43 5.74
N LEU A 55 -23.76 29.44 4.88
CA LEU A 55 -24.06 30.79 5.35
C LEU A 55 -25.46 30.84 5.99
N SER A 56 -25.59 31.57 7.10
CA SER A 56 -26.84 31.78 7.83
C SER A 56 -27.19 33.27 7.91
N GLY A 57 -28.47 33.58 8.16
CA GLY A 57 -28.95 34.93 8.42
C GLY A 57 -28.74 35.90 7.26
N GLU A 58 -28.41 37.16 7.58
CA GLU A 58 -28.20 38.24 6.60
C GLU A 58 -27.10 37.92 5.58
N ASN A 59 -26.08 37.16 5.97
CA ASN A 59 -24.98 36.81 5.08
C ASN A 59 -25.45 35.93 3.91
N LYS A 60 -26.46 35.07 4.12
CA LYS A 60 -27.08 34.31 3.03
C LYS A 60 -27.89 35.22 2.09
N LYS A 61 -28.48 36.30 2.61
CA LYS A 61 -29.28 37.26 1.81
C LYS A 61 -28.42 38.20 0.95
N LYS A 62 -27.16 38.44 1.35
CA LYS A 62 -26.23 39.36 0.68
C LYS A 62 -25.50 38.76 -0.52
N VAL A 63 -25.43 37.44 -0.62
CA VAL A 63 -24.67 36.73 -1.66
C VAL A 63 -25.56 36.42 -2.86
N LYS A 64 -25.14 36.82 -4.06
CA LYS A 64 -25.90 36.65 -5.31
C LYS A 64 -25.29 35.61 -6.25
N SER A 65 -24.03 35.25 -6.05
CA SER A 65 -23.34 34.23 -6.85
C SER A 65 -22.52 33.27 -5.99
N PHE A 66 -22.20 32.10 -6.54
CA PHE A 66 -21.32 31.14 -5.89
C PHE A 66 -19.94 31.74 -5.59
N SER A 67 -19.36 32.52 -6.52
CA SER A 67 -18.05 33.14 -6.30
C SER A 67 -18.06 34.14 -5.14
N GLU A 68 -19.13 34.94 -5.01
CA GLU A 68 -19.31 35.83 -3.85
C GLU A 68 -19.45 35.04 -2.54
N GLU A 69 -20.16 33.90 -2.56
CA GLU A 69 -20.27 33.02 -1.41
C GLU A 69 -18.89 32.58 -0.93
N GLN A 70 -18.05 32.11 -1.87
CA GLN A 70 -16.73 31.59 -1.54
C GLN A 70 -15.77 32.67 -1.06
N LYS A 71 -15.81 33.86 -1.66
CA LYS A 71 -15.02 34.99 -1.17
C LYS A 71 -15.39 35.35 0.27
N LEU A 72 -16.68 35.40 0.61
CA LEU A 72 -17.12 35.68 1.98
C LEU A 72 -16.67 34.59 2.96
N LYS A 73 -16.73 33.31 2.56
CA LYS A 73 -16.23 32.20 3.38
C LYS A 73 -14.72 32.24 3.56
N LEU A 74 -13.96 32.62 2.53
CA LEU A 74 -12.52 32.86 2.64
C LEU A 74 -12.22 33.98 3.64
N THR A 75 -12.91 35.12 3.56
CA THR A 75 -12.76 36.22 4.52
C THR A 75 -12.98 35.74 5.94
N ARG A 76 -14.03 34.95 6.19
CA ARG A 76 -14.30 34.37 7.51
C ARG A 76 -13.20 33.43 7.99
N LEU A 77 -12.67 32.59 7.10
CA LEU A 77 -11.55 31.72 7.43
C LEU A 77 -10.32 32.53 7.83
N VAL A 78 -9.97 33.56 7.06
CA VAL A 78 -8.83 34.45 7.35
C VAL A 78 -9.02 35.16 8.70
N GLN A 79 -10.22 35.71 8.95
CA GLN A 79 -10.55 36.32 10.24
C GLN A 79 -10.45 35.32 11.39
N LYS A 80 -10.88 34.07 11.19
CA LYS A 80 -10.76 33.01 12.20
C LYS A 80 -9.29 32.68 12.49
N ILE A 81 -8.46 32.56 11.45
CA ILE A 81 -7.01 32.33 11.58
C ILE A 81 -6.33 33.47 12.35
N GLU A 82 -6.77 34.70 12.14
CA GLU A 82 -6.16 35.89 12.74
C GLU A 82 -6.55 36.09 14.20
N ASN A 83 -7.77 35.71 14.60
CA ASN A 83 -8.35 36.10 15.89
C ASN A 83 -8.64 34.92 16.85
N ASP A 84 -8.83 33.71 16.35
CA ASP A 84 -9.27 32.57 17.17
C ASP A 84 -8.10 31.66 17.57
N THR A 85 -8.30 30.89 18.64
CA THR A 85 -7.34 29.84 19.03
C THR A 85 -7.40 28.68 18.03
N PRO A 86 -6.25 28.22 17.49
CA PRO A 86 -6.13 27.08 16.58
C PRO A 86 -6.96 25.85 16.98
N ASP A 87 -7.85 25.39 16.09
CA ASP A 87 -8.62 24.15 16.27
C ASP A 87 -8.80 23.39 14.94
N SER A 88 -9.16 22.10 15.00
CA SER A 88 -9.29 21.21 13.84
C SER A 88 -10.23 21.67 12.72
N SER A 89 -11.13 22.63 12.98
CA SER A 89 -12.01 23.23 11.96
C SER A 89 -11.28 24.16 11.01
N PHE A 90 -10.11 24.69 11.39
CA PHE A 90 -9.33 25.57 10.52
C PHE A 90 -7.82 25.29 10.53
N VAL A 91 -7.37 24.29 11.30
CA VAL A 91 -5.99 23.79 11.29
C VAL A 91 -6.01 22.28 11.08
N ILE A 92 -5.68 21.85 9.87
CA ILE A 92 -5.91 20.46 9.46
C ILE A 92 -4.93 19.51 10.15
N GLY A 93 -5.46 18.48 10.80
CA GLY A 93 -4.70 17.48 11.53
C GLY A 93 -4.38 17.83 12.99
N TYR A 94 -4.84 19.00 13.46
CA TYR A 94 -4.74 19.41 14.87
C TYR A 94 -5.88 18.81 15.70
N PRO A 95 -5.76 18.84 17.04
CA PRO A 95 -6.85 18.49 17.93
C PRO A 95 -8.07 19.39 17.70
N SER A 96 -9.26 18.86 18.00
CA SER A 96 -10.45 19.70 18.12
C SER A 96 -10.36 20.58 19.37
N ALA A 97 -11.17 21.65 19.40
CA ALA A 97 -11.24 22.56 20.54
C ALA A 97 -11.54 21.82 21.86
N ASP A 98 -12.41 20.80 21.80
CA ASP A 98 -12.55 19.81 22.87
C ASP A 98 -11.73 18.57 22.50
N LEU A 99 -10.74 18.25 23.32
CA LEU A 99 -9.83 17.12 23.11
C LEU A 99 -10.53 15.75 23.23
N THR A 100 -11.72 15.69 23.81
CA THR A 100 -12.50 14.46 24.01
C THR A 100 -13.27 14.03 22.75
N PHE A 101 -13.40 14.89 21.75
CA PHE A 101 -14.11 14.53 20.52
C PHE A 101 -13.35 13.50 19.69
N ASP A 102 -14.08 12.55 19.11
CA ASP A 102 -13.55 11.49 18.24
C ASP A 102 -12.88 12.04 16.94
N THR A 103 -13.14 13.31 16.60
CA THR A 103 -12.53 14.02 15.47
C THR A 103 -11.19 14.66 15.80
N SER A 104 -10.76 14.62 17.07
CA SER A 104 -9.51 15.21 17.54
C SER A 104 -8.31 14.45 16.95
N GLY A 105 -7.48 15.14 16.16
CA GLY A 105 -6.28 14.59 15.57
C GLY A 105 -5.04 14.88 16.42
N GLN A 106 -4.08 13.94 16.46
CA GLN A 106 -2.72 14.19 16.98
C GLN A 106 -2.67 14.81 18.39
N VAL A 107 -3.59 14.42 19.27
CA VAL A 107 -3.59 14.85 20.68
C VAL A 107 -2.27 14.44 21.33
N SER A 108 -1.55 15.42 21.87
CA SER A 108 -0.24 15.22 22.48
C SER A 108 -0.13 16.05 23.76
N ASN A 109 0.57 15.51 24.76
CA ASN A 109 0.90 16.23 25.98
C ASN A 109 2.04 17.25 25.75
N ILE A 110 2.69 17.19 24.58
CA ILE A 110 3.72 18.14 24.15
C ILE A 110 3.02 19.35 23.53
N ARG A 111 3.23 20.54 24.11
CA ARG A 111 2.75 21.80 23.52
C ARG A 111 3.63 22.14 22.32
N ILE A 112 3.09 21.96 21.12
CA ILE A 112 3.73 22.41 19.88
C ILE A 112 3.16 23.80 19.57
N PRO A 113 3.95 24.88 19.70
CA PRO A 113 3.48 26.21 19.33
C PRO A 113 3.14 26.23 17.84
N SER A 114 1.98 26.78 17.49
CA SER A 114 1.55 27.00 16.10
C SER A 114 1.37 28.49 15.86
N ASN A 115 1.99 29.01 14.80
CA ASN A 115 1.71 30.37 14.32
C ASN A 115 0.68 30.34 13.18
N GLN A 116 0.32 31.52 12.65
CA GLN A 116 -0.63 31.62 11.53
C GLN A 116 -0.10 30.91 10.26
N ASP A 117 1.20 30.95 10.01
CA ASP A 117 1.81 30.25 8.87
C ASP A 117 1.62 28.74 8.97
N ASP A 118 1.77 28.15 10.16
CA ASP A 118 1.52 26.72 10.40
C ASP A 118 0.09 26.31 10.07
N ILE A 119 -0.85 27.24 10.21
CA ILE A 119 -2.24 27.03 9.82
C ILE A 119 -2.35 26.97 8.30
N TYR A 120 -1.83 27.96 7.58
CA TYR A 120 -1.84 27.94 6.11
C TYR A 120 -1.08 26.73 5.54
N TYR A 121 0.06 26.38 6.13
CA TYR A 121 0.79 25.17 5.80
C TYR A 121 -0.06 23.91 5.99
N SER A 122 -0.93 23.85 7.01
CA SER A 122 -1.82 22.69 7.19
C SER A 122 -2.82 22.55 6.04
N TRP A 123 -3.33 23.67 5.50
CA TRP A 123 -4.22 23.68 4.34
C TRP A 123 -3.51 23.24 3.06
N ILE A 124 -2.28 23.73 2.85
CA ILE A 124 -1.43 23.33 1.73
C ILE A 124 -1.11 21.83 1.83
N GLY A 125 -0.63 21.40 3.00
CA GLY A 125 -0.25 20.02 3.26
C GLY A 125 -1.39 19.00 3.08
N ALA A 126 -2.62 19.39 3.41
CA ALA A 126 -3.78 18.52 3.28
C ALA A 126 -4.12 18.13 1.83
N GLY A 127 -3.60 18.85 0.84
CA GLY A 127 -3.70 18.52 -0.59
C GLY A 127 -2.73 17.43 -1.06
N PHE A 128 -1.78 17.02 -0.21
CA PHE A 128 -0.75 16.02 -0.52
C PHE A 128 -1.03 14.63 0.07
N GLY A 129 -2.22 14.41 0.61
CA GLY A 129 -2.63 13.09 1.09
C GLY A 129 -2.73 12.09 -0.07
N ILE A 130 -2.31 10.86 0.16
CA ILE A 130 -2.39 9.75 -0.82
C ILE A 130 -3.30 8.68 -0.22
N GLU A 131 -4.53 8.55 -0.73
CA GLU A 131 -5.45 7.50 -0.28
C GLU A 131 -5.04 6.15 -0.86
N VAL A 132 -4.81 5.19 0.03
CA VAL A 132 -4.71 3.77 -0.28
C VAL A 132 -5.91 3.02 0.32
N GLU A 133 -6.09 1.77 -0.10
CA GLU A 133 -7.18 0.90 0.34
C GLU A 133 -7.48 0.97 1.86
N GLY A 134 -8.76 1.04 2.21
CA GLY A 134 -9.23 1.18 3.59
C GLY A 134 -9.36 2.62 4.08
N LYS A 135 -9.43 3.61 3.17
CA LYS A 135 -9.47 5.06 3.46
C LYS A 135 -8.25 5.52 4.26
N GLN A 136 -7.13 4.84 4.08
CA GLN A 136 -5.88 5.20 4.72
C GLN A 136 -5.19 6.25 3.86
N VAL A 137 -4.74 7.35 4.46
CA VAL A 137 -4.06 8.45 3.78
C VAL A 137 -2.61 8.49 4.22
N TRP A 138 -1.70 8.40 3.26
CA TRP A 138 -0.26 8.53 3.46
C TRP A 138 0.20 9.94 3.11
N TYR A 139 1.15 10.45 3.88
CA TYR A 139 1.90 11.66 3.59
C TYR A 139 3.39 11.31 3.53
N ILE A 140 4.05 11.68 2.43
CA ILE A 140 5.44 11.32 2.16
C ILE A 140 6.22 12.61 1.88
N ASP A 141 7.21 12.92 2.70
CA ASP A 141 8.13 14.04 2.49
C ASP A 141 9.22 13.61 1.49
N ASN A 142 8.89 13.69 0.21
CA ASN A 142 9.82 13.40 -0.89
C ASN A 142 9.57 14.42 -2.00
N GLU A 143 10.63 15.11 -2.45
CA GLU A 143 10.52 16.21 -3.42
C GLU A 143 9.78 15.80 -4.70
N LYS A 144 10.15 14.65 -5.28
CA LYS A 144 9.57 14.17 -6.54
C LYS A 144 8.09 13.83 -6.36
N ILE A 145 7.72 13.18 -5.26
CA ILE A 145 6.31 12.84 -4.97
C ILE A 145 5.47 14.10 -4.77
N LEU A 146 5.95 15.03 -3.93
CA LEU A 146 5.23 16.27 -3.65
C LEU A 146 5.06 17.10 -4.92
N TRP A 147 6.11 17.27 -5.73
CA TRP A 147 6.01 18.01 -6.99
C TRP A 147 5.02 17.36 -7.96
N ASN A 148 5.10 16.05 -8.14
CA ASN A 148 4.23 15.34 -9.08
C ASN A 148 2.75 15.39 -8.64
N ILE A 149 2.46 15.32 -7.33
CA ILE A 149 1.10 15.52 -6.82
C ILE A 149 0.59 16.93 -7.13
N PHE A 150 1.42 17.95 -6.91
CA PHE A 150 1.05 19.34 -7.21
C PHE A 150 0.70 19.54 -8.68
N GLU A 151 1.49 18.99 -9.61
CA GLU A 151 1.15 19.01 -11.05
C GLU A 151 -0.17 18.30 -11.36
N GLY A 152 -0.50 17.24 -10.60
CA GLY A 152 -1.75 16.51 -10.71
C GLY A 152 -2.98 17.30 -10.25
N TRP A 153 -2.84 18.41 -9.51
CA TRP A 153 -3.98 19.19 -9.03
C TRP A 153 -4.75 19.84 -10.19
N ASP A 154 -4.05 20.43 -11.16
CA ASP A 154 -4.70 21.06 -12.32
C ASP A 154 -5.38 20.00 -13.21
N GLU A 155 -4.76 18.84 -13.39
CA GLU A 155 -5.38 17.72 -14.11
C GLU A 155 -6.66 17.23 -13.43
N TYR A 156 -6.64 17.07 -12.09
CA TYR A 156 -7.86 16.71 -11.36
C TYR A 156 -8.97 17.75 -11.55
N ARG A 157 -8.60 19.03 -11.55
CA ARG A 157 -9.56 20.12 -11.72
C ARG A 157 -10.27 20.03 -13.07
N LYS A 158 -9.52 19.74 -14.13
CA LYS A 158 -10.05 19.50 -15.48
C LYS A 158 -11.02 18.31 -15.48
N HIS A 159 -10.65 17.20 -14.85
CA HIS A 159 -11.52 16.03 -14.75
C HIS A 159 -12.82 16.29 -13.97
N LEU A 160 -12.76 16.98 -12.83
CA LEU A 160 -13.96 17.29 -12.04
C LEU A 160 -14.92 18.25 -12.77
N ASN A 161 -14.39 19.11 -13.65
CA ASN A 161 -15.16 20.06 -14.44
C ASN A 161 -15.61 19.50 -15.80
N SER A 162 -15.09 18.33 -16.19
CA SER A 162 -15.47 17.64 -17.42
C SER A 162 -16.93 17.16 -17.38
N GLN A 163 -17.58 17.17 -18.54
CA GLN A 163 -18.91 16.60 -18.73
C GLN A 163 -18.88 15.11 -19.08
N VAL A 164 -17.69 14.54 -19.33
CA VAL A 164 -17.53 13.15 -19.79
C VAL A 164 -17.80 12.14 -18.65
N ILE A 165 -17.23 12.37 -17.47
CA ILE A 165 -17.45 11.53 -16.29
C ILE A 165 -17.78 12.43 -15.10
N ASN A 166 -18.94 12.21 -14.48
CA ASN A 166 -19.39 13.00 -13.35
C ASN A 166 -18.77 12.50 -12.03
N ILE A 167 -17.50 12.81 -11.81
CA ILE A 167 -16.78 12.43 -10.59
C ILE A 167 -17.29 13.26 -9.40
N LYS A 168 -17.44 12.60 -8.25
CA LYS A 168 -17.77 13.22 -6.97
C LYS A 168 -16.61 14.10 -6.48
N GLY A 169 -16.93 15.27 -5.94
CA GLY A 169 -15.92 16.09 -5.24
C GLY A 169 -15.46 15.43 -3.92
N ASN A 170 -14.44 16.03 -3.30
CA ASN A 170 -13.83 15.62 -2.03
C ASN A 170 -12.97 14.35 -2.10
N GLU A 171 -12.49 13.99 -3.29
CA GLU A 171 -11.73 12.76 -3.53
C GLU A 171 -10.26 13.05 -3.93
N ILE A 172 -9.67 14.20 -3.52
CA ILE A 172 -8.27 14.55 -3.89
C ILE A 172 -7.25 13.51 -3.44
N ASP A 173 -7.43 12.90 -2.26
CA ASP A 173 -6.45 11.93 -1.76
C ASP A 173 -6.46 10.66 -2.63
N ALA A 174 -7.64 10.23 -3.08
CA ALA A 174 -7.79 9.13 -4.05
C ALA A 174 -7.28 9.50 -5.44
N TRP A 175 -7.52 10.73 -5.89
CA TRP A 175 -6.93 11.24 -7.13
C TRP A 175 -5.41 11.18 -7.08
N ASN A 176 -4.79 11.66 -6.00
CA ASN A 176 -3.33 11.67 -5.87
C ASN A 176 -2.73 10.26 -6.00
N SER A 177 -3.39 9.23 -5.45
CA SER A 177 -2.89 7.85 -5.59
C SER A 177 -3.07 7.29 -7.00
N ILE A 178 -4.19 7.60 -7.67
CA ILE A 178 -4.43 7.24 -9.07
C ILE A 178 -3.43 7.96 -9.99
N TRP A 179 -3.21 9.25 -9.77
CA TRP A 179 -2.29 10.09 -10.53
C TRP A 179 -0.85 9.60 -10.41
N LEU A 180 -0.37 9.31 -9.20
CA LEU A 180 0.96 8.73 -9.01
C LEU A 180 1.08 7.35 -9.66
N ASN A 181 0.04 6.50 -9.55
CA ASN A 181 0.02 5.22 -10.24
C ASN A 181 0.13 5.41 -11.76
N HIS A 182 -0.62 6.35 -12.32
CA HIS A 182 -0.56 6.66 -13.74
C HIS A 182 0.81 7.18 -14.18
N LEU A 183 1.37 8.16 -13.46
CA LEU A 183 2.67 8.75 -13.80
C LEU A 183 3.83 7.76 -13.74
N TYR A 184 3.74 6.80 -12.81
CA TYR A 184 4.83 5.87 -12.52
C TYR A 184 4.65 4.47 -13.12
N ASP A 185 3.54 4.19 -13.81
CA ASP A 185 3.36 2.91 -14.52
C ASP A 185 4.06 2.95 -15.89
N GLU A 186 4.88 1.92 -16.15
CA GLU A 186 5.68 1.80 -17.38
C GLU A 186 4.82 1.35 -18.59
N ASP A 187 3.71 0.62 -18.35
CA ASP A 187 2.87 -0.05 -19.37
C ASP A 187 1.71 0.83 -19.90
N ARG A 188 1.98 2.11 -20.15
CA ARG A 188 0.99 3.17 -20.42
C ARG A 188 -0.13 2.80 -21.42
N ILE A 189 -1.38 3.04 -21.02
CA ILE A 189 -2.46 3.46 -21.92
C ILE A 189 -3.14 4.69 -21.29
N ILE A 190 -2.90 5.87 -21.87
CA ILE A 190 -3.37 7.18 -21.37
C ILE A 190 -4.91 7.29 -21.39
N GLU A 191 -5.57 6.56 -22.28
CA GLU A 191 -7.01 6.70 -22.52
C GLU A 191 -7.89 6.07 -21.43
N SER A 192 -7.34 5.28 -20.50
CA SER A 192 -8.13 4.57 -19.48
C SER A 192 -7.97 5.10 -18.05
N LEU A 193 -7.48 6.33 -17.87
CA LEU A 193 -7.06 6.95 -16.59
C LEU A 193 -8.03 6.80 -15.39
N MET A 194 -9.27 6.34 -15.60
CA MET A 194 -10.31 6.28 -14.59
C MET A 194 -11.21 5.05 -14.65
N ILE A 195 -11.12 4.15 -15.64
CA ILE A 195 -12.17 3.13 -15.83
C ILE A 195 -12.17 2.08 -14.71
N ASN A 196 -11.00 1.72 -14.18
CA ASN A 196 -10.90 0.68 -13.14
C ASN A 196 -10.89 1.24 -11.71
N GLU A 197 -10.71 2.55 -11.59
CA GLU A 197 -10.51 3.28 -10.33
C GLU A 197 -11.74 4.15 -9.96
N VAL A 198 -12.85 3.97 -10.67
CA VAL A 198 -14.15 4.57 -10.35
C VAL A 198 -15.14 3.53 -9.88
N ILE A 199 -15.97 3.93 -8.91
CA ILE A 199 -17.12 3.18 -8.45
C ILE A 199 -18.34 4.05 -8.74
N GLU A 200 -19.28 3.53 -9.52
CA GLU A 200 -20.58 4.18 -9.68
C GLU A 200 -21.33 4.17 -8.34
N ILE A 201 -21.88 5.32 -7.97
CA ILE A 201 -22.70 5.48 -6.78
C ILE A 201 -24.08 6.00 -7.18
N ASP A 202 -25.11 5.50 -6.51
CA ASP A 202 -26.48 5.98 -6.71
C ASP A 202 -26.51 7.49 -6.49
N SER A 203 -26.94 8.20 -7.53
CA SER A 203 -27.26 9.60 -7.38
C SER A 203 -28.72 9.72 -6.95
N ASN A 204 -29.00 10.67 -6.07
CA ASN A 204 -30.38 11.00 -5.67
C ASN A 204 -31.20 11.62 -6.84
N LYS A 205 -30.67 11.64 -8.07
CA LYS A 205 -31.31 12.20 -9.27
C LYS A 205 -31.44 11.12 -10.35
N PRO A 206 -32.67 10.81 -10.82
CA PRO A 206 -32.86 9.83 -11.88
C PRO A 206 -32.06 10.19 -13.14
N GLY A 207 -31.34 9.22 -13.71
CA GLY A 207 -30.63 9.38 -14.98
C GLY A 207 -29.28 10.10 -14.93
N ILE A 208 -28.75 10.40 -13.73
CA ILE A 208 -27.40 10.97 -13.57
C ILE A 208 -26.53 9.97 -12.81
N ASN A 209 -25.50 9.43 -13.45
CA ASN A 209 -24.51 8.61 -12.78
C ASN A 209 -23.49 9.51 -12.10
N VAL A 210 -23.09 9.18 -10.87
CA VAL A 210 -22.01 9.86 -10.15
C VAL A 210 -20.93 8.82 -9.84
N TYR A 211 -19.67 9.18 -10.03
CA TYR A 211 -18.55 8.27 -9.86
C TYR A 211 -17.69 8.69 -8.66
N LYS A 212 -17.43 7.76 -7.75
CA LYS A 212 -16.48 7.93 -6.66
C LYS A 212 -15.12 7.36 -7.06
N LEU A 213 -14.04 8.08 -6.79
CA LEU A 213 -12.70 7.55 -6.97
C LEU A 213 -12.36 6.53 -5.87
N LYS A 214 -11.63 5.49 -6.26
CA LYS A 214 -11.08 4.49 -5.36
C LYS A 214 -9.56 4.61 -5.41
N GLY A 215 -8.94 4.96 -4.28
CA GLY A 215 -7.48 4.93 -4.17
C GLY A 215 -6.92 3.52 -4.44
N ILE A 216 -5.70 3.45 -4.94
CA ILE A 216 -5.05 2.16 -5.27
C ILE A 216 -4.78 1.33 -4.00
N SER A 217 -4.56 0.02 -4.16
CA SER A 217 -4.16 -0.82 -3.02
C SER A 217 -2.79 -0.38 -2.50
N TRP A 218 -2.58 -0.51 -1.18
CA TRP A 218 -1.31 -0.15 -0.56
C TRP A 218 -0.13 -0.96 -1.13
N ILE A 219 -0.37 -2.22 -1.52
CA ILE A 219 0.61 -3.06 -2.20
C ILE A 219 0.97 -2.54 -3.58
N ASN A 220 -0.02 -2.11 -4.37
CA ASN A 220 0.28 -1.51 -5.68
C ASN A 220 1.11 -0.25 -5.51
N MET A 221 0.80 0.59 -4.50
CA MET A 221 1.63 1.74 -4.17
C MET A 221 3.07 1.34 -3.80
N MET A 222 3.26 0.29 -2.98
CA MET A 222 4.60 -0.24 -2.67
C MET A 222 5.36 -0.71 -3.91
N PHE A 223 4.71 -1.45 -4.82
CA PHE A 223 5.33 -1.90 -6.07
C PHE A 223 5.73 -0.76 -6.98
N ILE A 224 4.94 0.31 -7.01
CA ILE A 224 5.23 1.49 -7.82
C ILE A 224 6.39 2.28 -7.22
N LEU A 225 6.32 2.58 -5.92
CA LEU A 225 7.36 3.34 -5.23
C LEU A 225 8.70 2.60 -5.27
N SER A 226 8.71 1.27 -5.13
CA SER A 226 9.94 0.48 -5.21
C SER A 226 10.61 0.47 -6.58
N LYS A 227 9.86 0.64 -7.66
CA LYS A 227 10.45 0.86 -8.99
C LYS A 227 11.00 2.27 -9.15
N VAL A 228 10.28 3.27 -8.64
CA VAL A 228 10.66 4.69 -8.79
C VAL A 228 11.86 5.05 -7.90
N PHE A 229 11.99 4.39 -6.75
CA PHE A 229 13.03 4.63 -5.74
C PHE A 229 13.72 3.31 -5.33
N PRO A 230 14.44 2.65 -6.27
CA PRO A 230 14.89 1.25 -6.15
C PRO A 230 15.89 0.96 -5.01
N GLY A 231 16.52 1.99 -4.45
CA GLY A 231 17.49 1.87 -3.36
C GLY A 231 17.13 2.65 -2.10
N GLU A 232 15.93 3.23 -2.03
CA GLU A 232 15.58 4.16 -0.95
C GLU A 232 14.58 3.54 0.02
N ASN A 233 14.71 3.89 1.30
CA ASN A 233 13.65 3.67 2.27
C ASN A 233 12.83 4.96 2.39
N LEU A 234 11.50 4.86 2.30
CA LEU A 234 10.62 6.02 2.44
C LEU A 234 9.93 6.01 3.79
N ASN A 235 9.91 7.16 4.45
CA ASN A 235 9.08 7.34 5.64
C ASN A 235 7.71 7.86 5.23
N ILE A 236 6.67 7.21 5.71
CA ILE A 236 5.30 7.67 5.56
C ILE A 236 4.73 8.06 6.91
N TYR A 237 3.91 9.09 6.93
CA TYR A 237 3.00 9.37 8.03
C TYR A 237 1.59 8.96 7.61
N SER A 238 0.94 8.14 8.42
CA SER A 238 -0.29 7.46 8.02
C SER A 238 -1.46 7.76 8.95
N THR A 239 -2.58 8.18 8.35
CA THR A 239 -3.82 8.53 9.05
C THR A 239 -5.03 7.89 8.37
N ARG A 240 -6.12 7.65 9.11
CA ARG A 240 -7.38 7.12 8.57
C ARG A 240 -8.55 7.90 9.13
N TYR A 241 -9.42 8.36 8.25
CA TYR A 241 -10.69 8.97 8.65
C TYR A 241 -11.84 7.98 8.47
N VAL A 242 -12.49 7.62 9.59
CA VAL A 242 -13.63 6.70 9.62
C VAL A 242 -14.91 7.52 9.61
N PHE A 243 -15.45 7.77 8.42
CA PHE A 243 -16.64 8.61 8.20
C PHE A 243 -17.84 8.23 9.07
N ASP A 244 -18.20 6.94 9.15
CA ASP A 244 -19.42 6.50 9.86
C ASP A 244 -19.34 6.71 11.38
N LYS A 245 -18.12 6.79 11.92
CA LYS A 245 -17.85 7.05 13.34
C LYS A 245 -17.32 8.45 13.60
N GLN A 246 -17.22 9.28 12.53
CA GLN A 246 -16.55 10.58 12.54
C GLN A 246 -15.21 10.56 13.28
N LYS A 247 -14.46 9.45 13.13
CA LYS A 247 -13.28 9.18 13.95
C LYS A 247 -12.00 9.36 13.15
N PHE A 248 -11.07 10.16 13.68
CA PHE A 248 -9.73 10.27 13.15
C PHE A 248 -8.80 9.25 13.83
N ILE A 249 -8.11 8.44 13.06
CA ILE A 249 -7.16 7.43 13.55
C ILE A 249 -5.78 7.77 13.02
N THR A 250 -4.82 7.97 13.91
CA THR A 250 -3.41 8.14 13.55
C THR A 250 -2.71 6.80 13.73
N LEU A 251 -2.13 6.24 12.67
CA LEU A 251 -1.24 5.10 12.78
C LEU A 251 0.20 5.53 13.06
N GLY A 252 0.57 6.75 12.63
CA GLY A 252 1.87 7.35 12.91
C GLY A 252 2.87 7.14 11.77
N PHE A 253 4.16 7.16 12.11
CA PHE A 253 5.25 7.02 11.16
C PHE A 253 5.59 5.56 10.91
N MET A 254 5.76 5.21 9.63
CA MET A 254 6.17 3.88 9.18
C MET A 254 7.30 4.02 8.18
N ASN A 255 8.28 3.12 8.24
CA ASN A 255 9.34 3.05 7.25
C ASN A 255 8.98 1.99 6.19
N LEU A 256 9.03 2.38 4.92
CA LEU A 256 8.84 1.51 3.76
C LEU A 256 10.21 1.05 3.26
N ILE A 257 10.47 -0.26 3.33
CA ILE A 257 11.71 -0.85 2.83
C ILE A 257 11.50 -1.21 1.37
N LEU A 258 11.70 -0.23 0.48
CA LEU A 258 11.45 -0.43 -0.94
C LEU A 258 12.43 -1.40 -1.64
N PRO A 259 13.72 -1.50 -1.25
CA PRO A 259 14.65 -2.45 -1.85
C PRO A 259 14.16 -3.90 -1.73
N ASP A 260 13.59 -4.27 -0.58
CA ASP A 260 12.99 -5.61 -0.35
C ASP A 260 11.87 -5.91 -1.36
N ILE A 261 11.03 -4.90 -1.63
CA ILE A 261 9.90 -5.04 -2.53
C ILE A 261 10.36 -5.14 -3.97
N LEU A 262 11.36 -4.33 -4.37
CA LEU A 262 11.96 -4.44 -5.69
C LEU A 262 12.61 -5.80 -5.90
N GLN A 263 13.32 -6.30 -4.89
CA GLN A 263 13.95 -7.60 -4.94
C GLN A 263 12.92 -8.71 -5.18
N PHE A 264 11.76 -8.66 -4.50
CA PHE A 264 10.63 -9.55 -4.76
C PHE A 264 10.17 -9.49 -6.22
N ILE A 265 10.03 -8.30 -6.81
CA ILE A 265 9.66 -8.12 -8.22
C ILE A 265 10.73 -8.72 -9.15
N ASP A 266 12.01 -8.55 -8.84
CA ASP A 266 13.12 -9.11 -9.62
C ASP A 266 13.17 -10.64 -9.55
N PHE A 267 12.92 -11.22 -8.37
CA PHE A 267 12.78 -12.66 -8.22
C PHE A 267 11.61 -13.18 -9.06
N TYR A 268 10.47 -12.50 -9.02
CA TYR A 268 9.30 -12.89 -9.80
C TYR A 268 9.65 -13.00 -11.29
N LYS A 269 10.24 -11.93 -11.85
CA LYS A 269 10.67 -11.88 -13.24
C LYS A 269 11.64 -13.00 -13.60
N LYS A 270 12.59 -13.31 -12.71
CA LYS A 270 13.61 -14.35 -12.93
C LYS A 270 13.04 -15.76 -12.89
N VAL A 271 12.12 -16.05 -11.96
CA VAL A 271 11.56 -17.40 -11.81
C VAL A 271 10.61 -17.74 -12.95
N PHE A 272 9.88 -16.77 -13.49
CA PHE A 272 8.80 -17.04 -14.45
C PHE A 272 8.99 -16.47 -15.87
N GLY A 273 9.96 -15.58 -16.07
CA GLY A 273 10.19 -14.90 -17.34
C GLY A 273 9.15 -13.79 -17.61
N GLU A 274 9.56 -12.74 -18.32
CA GLU A 274 8.68 -11.59 -18.64
C GLU A 274 7.50 -11.97 -19.55
N SER A 275 7.60 -13.10 -20.27
CA SER A 275 6.61 -13.54 -21.27
C SER A 275 5.40 -14.28 -20.70
N PHE A 276 5.46 -14.81 -19.47
CA PHE A 276 4.41 -15.70 -18.97
C PHE A 276 3.27 -14.94 -18.25
N ILE A 277 3.60 -13.95 -17.40
CA ILE A 277 2.62 -13.16 -16.63
C ILE A 277 3.12 -11.72 -16.47
N SER A 278 2.33 -10.75 -16.94
CA SER A 278 2.66 -9.32 -16.76
C SER A 278 2.57 -8.90 -15.30
N ILE A 279 3.43 -7.98 -14.87
CA ILE A 279 3.37 -7.35 -13.54
C ILE A 279 1.98 -6.77 -13.28
N LYS A 280 1.30 -6.27 -14.32
CA LYS A 280 -0.09 -5.80 -14.26
C LYS A 280 -1.06 -6.87 -13.75
N LYS A 281 -0.92 -8.12 -14.18
CA LYS A 281 -1.75 -9.24 -13.67
C LYS A 281 -1.48 -9.51 -12.20
N ILE A 282 -0.22 -9.46 -11.75
CA ILE A 282 0.14 -9.61 -10.34
C ILE A 282 -0.52 -8.49 -9.52
N LYS A 283 -0.31 -7.22 -9.89
CA LYS A 283 -0.90 -6.04 -9.24
C LYS A 283 -2.43 -6.15 -9.10
N SER A 284 -3.09 -6.84 -10.04
CA SER A 284 -4.55 -7.00 -10.03
C SER A 284 -5.07 -8.11 -9.11
N ILE A 285 -4.24 -9.09 -8.75
CA ILE A 285 -4.67 -10.25 -7.94
C ILE A 285 -3.93 -10.41 -6.61
N TYR A 286 -2.85 -9.64 -6.39
CA TYR A 286 -2.02 -9.80 -5.20
C TYR A 286 -2.78 -9.36 -3.94
N GLU A 287 -3.11 -10.33 -3.10
CA GLU A 287 -3.69 -10.11 -1.78
C GLU A 287 -2.67 -10.46 -0.70
N THR A 288 -2.65 -9.69 0.37
CA THR A 288 -1.78 -9.94 1.54
C THR A 288 -2.52 -10.64 2.66
N GLU A 289 -1.77 -11.41 3.44
CA GLU A 289 -2.26 -11.98 4.71
C GLU A 289 -2.61 -10.88 5.71
N TYR A 290 -1.79 -9.82 5.76
CA TYR A 290 -1.96 -8.72 6.69
C TYR A 290 -2.68 -7.56 6.02
N SER A 291 -3.65 -6.96 6.72
CA SER A 291 -4.13 -5.63 6.35
C SER A 291 -3.01 -4.60 6.57
N PHE A 292 -3.09 -3.44 5.91
CA PHE A 292 -2.10 -2.37 6.10
C PHE A 292 -1.93 -1.99 7.57
N GLN A 293 -3.03 -1.83 8.31
CA GLN A 293 -2.98 -1.52 9.74
C GLN A 293 -2.21 -2.59 10.53
N ARG A 294 -2.43 -3.87 10.25
CA ARG A 294 -1.74 -4.96 10.94
C ARG A 294 -0.27 -5.08 10.51
N ALA A 295 0.04 -4.77 9.25
CA ALA A 295 1.43 -4.65 8.81
C ALA A 295 2.16 -3.54 9.59
N CYS A 296 1.46 -2.45 9.93
CA CYS A 296 2.04 -1.34 10.69
C CYS A 296 2.45 -1.70 12.12
N GLU A 297 1.86 -2.74 12.73
CA GLU A 297 2.20 -3.17 14.09
C GLU A 297 3.67 -3.61 14.22
N ASN A 298 4.33 -3.97 13.12
CA ASN A 298 5.74 -4.36 13.10
C ASN A 298 6.71 -3.16 12.98
N GLY A 299 6.21 -1.91 12.90
CA GLY A 299 7.00 -0.68 12.79
C GLY A 299 7.68 -0.43 11.43
N VAL A 300 7.84 -1.47 10.60
CA VAL A 300 8.46 -1.41 9.27
C VAL A 300 7.62 -2.22 8.27
N ILE A 301 7.51 -1.70 7.04
CA ILE A 301 6.78 -2.32 5.95
C ILE A 301 7.78 -2.69 4.84
N GLY A 302 8.22 -3.95 4.88
CA GLY A 302 9.10 -4.56 3.87
C GLY A 302 8.57 -5.92 3.42
N LEU A 303 9.46 -6.84 3.06
CA LEU A 303 9.06 -8.13 2.48
C LEU A 303 8.08 -8.92 3.35
N ARG A 304 8.29 -8.93 4.67
CA ARG A 304 7.42 -9.63 5.64
C ARG A 304 5.97 -9.12 5.62
N ALA A 305 5.80 -7.80 5.46
CA ALA A 305 4.48 -7.17 5.46
C ALA A 305 3.65 -7.57 4.25
N ILE A 306 4.31 -7.84 3.10
CA ILE A 306 3.64 -8.20 1.86
C ILE A 306 3.41 -9.71 1.71
N MET A 307 3.49 -10.49 2.79
CA MET A 307 3.25 -11.93 2.74
C MET A 307 1.92 -12.24 2.04
N PRO A 308 1.92 -13.09 0.99
CA PRO A 308 0.71 -13.43 0.26
C PRO A 308 -0.33 -14.05 1.18
N LYS A 309 -1.59 -13.69 0.94
CA LYS A 309 -2.74 -14.27 1.63
C LYS A 309 -2.76 -15.79 1.43
N ASP A 310 -3.22 -16.52 2.43
CA ASP A 310 -3.37 -17.98 2.40
C ASP A 310 -2.07 -18.79 2.30
N LEU A 311 -0.89 -18.18 2.12
CA LEU A 311 0.39 -18.88 2.11
C LEU A 311 0.59 -19.71 3.39
N LYS A 312 0.15 -19.20 4.53
CA LYS A 312 0.21 -19.89 5.82
C LYS A 312 -0.49 -21.25 5.83
N LYS A 313 -1.53 -21.45 5.01
CA LYS A 313 -2.23 -22.76 4.88
C LYS A 313 -1.33 -23.84 4.26
N TYR A 314 -0.29 -23.42 3.52
CA TYR A 314 0.69 -24.32 2.92
C TYR A 314 1.94 -24.48 3.80
N MET A 315 2.10 -23.62 4.80
CA MET A 315 3.06 -23.80 5.88
C MET A 315 2.43 -24.74 6.91
N HIS A 316 3.19 -25.74 7.37
CA HIS A 316 2.58 -26.81 8.15
C HIS A 316 2.17 -26.35 9.56
N ASP A 317 0.85 -26.27 9.81
CA ASP A 317 0.27 -26.12 11.15
C ASP A 317 -0.07 -27.49 11.77
N GLN A 318 -0.08 -27.60 13.10
CA GLN A 318 -0.35 -28.82 13.88
C GLN A 318 -1.71 -29.47 13.59
N HIS A 319 -2.63 -28.71 13.01
CA HIS A 319 -4.04 -29.08 12.92
C HIS A 319 -4.50 -29.49 11.51
N GLU A 320 -3.73 -29.21 10.45
CA GLU A 320 -4.11 -29.57 9.08
C GLU A 320 -3.48 -30.89 8.63
N LYS A 321 -4.33 -31.92 8.48
CA LYS A 321 -3.93 -33.29 8.10
C LYS A 321 -3.79 -33.51 6.60
N LYS A 322 -4.27 -32.59 5.75
CA LYS A 322 -4.23 -32.72 4.29
C LYS A 322 -3.85 -31.39 3.64
N PHE A 323 -2.79 -31.43 2.83
CA PHE A 323 -2.33 -30.27 2.08
C PHE A 323 -3.30 -29.90 0.95
N PRO A 324 -3.49 -28.59 0.67
CA PRO A 324 -4.34 -28.17 -0.43
C PRO A 324 -3.73 -28.63 -1.76
N LYS A 325 -4.58 -29.09 -2.69
CA LYS A 325 -4.14 -29.47 -4.03
C LYS A 325 -3.86 -28.23 -4.89
N LEU A 326 -2.83 -28.30 -5.73
CA LEU A 326 -2.60 -27.32 -6.78
C LEU A 326 -3.72 -27.43 -7.82
N ASN A 327 -4.62 -26.45 -7.86
CA ASN A 327 -5.57 -26.34 -8.97
C ASN A 327 -4.83 -25.85 -10.22
N LYS A 328 -5.25 -26.36 -11.39
CA LYS A 328 -4.62 -26.03 -12.69
C LYS A 328 -5.20 -24.79 -13.36
N ASP A 329 -6.11 -24.07 -12.70
CA ASP A 329 -6.64 -22.83 -13.25
C ASP A 329 -5.60 -21.69 -13.20
N GLN A 330 -5.73 -20.73 -14.11
CA GLN A 330 -4.75 -19.65 -14.27
C GLN A 330 -4.54 -18.84 -12.99
N LYS A 331 -5.60 -18.58 -12.22
CA LYS A 331 -5.52 -17.79 -10.98
C LYS A 331 -4.71 -18.53 -9.92
N SER A 332 -4.98 -19.82 -9.74
CA SER A 332 -4.22 -20.68 -8.83
C SER A 332 -2.75 -20.74 -9.20
N ILE A 333 -2.42 -20.91 -10.49
CA ILE A 333 -1.02 -20.90 -10.97
C ILE A 333 -0.32 -19.59 -10.59
N ILE A 334 -0.95 -18.44 -10.83
CA ILE A 334 -0.36 -17.14 -10.47
C ILE A 334 -0.22 -17.00 -8.94
N ASN A 335 -1.17 -17.50 -8.15
CA ASN A 335 -1.06 -17.47 -6.69
C ASN A 335 0.11 -18.34 -6.17
N TYR A 336 0.27 -19.57 -6.68
CA TYR A 336 1.41 -20.41 -6.30
C TYR A 336 2.75 -19.81 -6.71
N THR A 337 2.77 -19.15 -7.87
CA THR A 337 3.91 -18.37 -8.37
C THR A 337 4.27 -17.24 -7.40
N ILE A 338 3.27 -16.49 -6.93
CA ILE A 338 3.44 -15.44 -5.93
C ILE A 338 4.00 -16.03 -4.61
N TYR A 339 3.46 -17.17 -4.17
CA TYR A 339 3.92 -17.86 -2.95
C TYR A 339 5.39 -18.28 -3.02
N GLN A 340 5.78 -18.95 -4.11
CA GLN A 340 7.16 -19.35 -4.34
C GLN A 340 8.09 -18.14 -4.37
N THR A 341 7.71 -17.10 -5.12
CA THR A 341 8.51 -15.88 -5.25
C THR A 341 8.75 -15.24 -3.89
N TRP A 342 7.71 -15.13 -3.07
CA TRP A 342 7.82 -14.52 -1.74
C TRP A 342 8.71 -15.36 -0.82
N ILE A 343 8.59 -16.69 -0.85
CA ILE A 343 9.47 -17.59 -0.09
C ILE A 343 10.93 -17.42 -0.52
N ILE A 344 11.21 -17.41 -1.82
CA ILE A 344 12.57 -17.26 -2.34
C ILE A 344 13.15 -15.91 -1.94
N ALA A 345 12.34 -14.84 -2.01
CA ALA A 345 12.75 -13.51 -1.55
C ALA A 345 13.06 -13.51 -0.05
N MET A 346 12.25 -14.18 0.77
CA MET A 346 12.45 -14.28 2.22
C MET A 346 13.69 -15.09 2.60
N LEU A 347 14.00 -16.12 1.81
CA LEU A 347 15.23 -16.90 1.95
C LEU A 347 16.45 -16.15 1.42
N ASN A 348 16.25 -15.12 0.59
CA ASN A 348 17.27 -14.30 -0.05
C ASN A 348 18.37 -15.11 -0.77
N ASN A 349 18.03 -16.29 -1.28
CA ASN A 349 19.00 -17.17 -1.92
C ASN A 349 18.36 -17.90 -3.11
N LYS A 350 18.84 -17.56 -4.32
CA LYS A 350 18.38 -18.14 -5.59
C LYS A 350 18.79 -19.59 -5.74
N GLU A 351 19.92 -19.98 -5.18
CA GLU A 351 20.41 -21.36 -5.26
C GLU A 351 19.47 -22.32 -4.52
N LEU A 352 18.76 -21.83 -3.50
CA LEU A 352 17.76 -22.63 -2.79
C LEU A 352 16.55 -22.98 -3.66
N LEU A 353 16.22 -22.20 -4.69
CA LEU A 353 15.22 -22.59 -5.68
C LEU A 353 15.68 -23.81 -6.46
N ASN A 354 16.89 -23.75 -7.01
CA ASN A 354 17.48 -24.87 -7.76
C ASN A 354 17.60 -26.11 -6.87
N LEU A 355 18.00 -25.93 -5.61
CA LEU A 355 18.08 -26.99 -4.63
C LEU A 355 16.71 -27.63 -4.36
N ALA A 356 15.66 -26.82 -4.20
CA ALA A 356 14.30 -27.31 -3.98
C ALA A 356 13.79 -28.09 -5.21
N GLU A 357 14.07 -27.62 -6.43
CA GLU A 357 13.70 -28.28 -7.68
C GLU A 357 14.42 -29.61 -7.88
N GLN A 358 15.73 -29.64 -7.67
CA GLN A 358 16.51 -30.88 -7.73
C GLN A 358 16.02 -31.87 -6.67
N SER A 359 15.81 -31.40 -5.43
CA SER A 359 15.34 -32.25 -4.34
C SER A 359 14.00 -32.89 -4.65
N ALA A 360 13.06 -32.11 -5.21
CA ALA A 360 11.76 -32.61 -5.64
C ALA A 360 11.89 -33.76 -6.66
N LYS A 361 12.80 -33.65 -7.63
CA LYS A 361 13.05 -34.70 -8.64
C LYS A 361 13.61 -35.97 -8.00
N TYR A 362 14.63 -35.84 -7.15
CA TYR A 362 15.20 -36.99 -6.43
C TYR A 362 14.17 -37.69 -5.53
N LEU A 363 13.36 -36.93 -4.81
CA LEU A 363 12.30 -37.49 -3.94
C LEU A 363 11.23 -38.24 -4.76
N LYS A 364 10.85 -37.75 -5.95
CA LYS A 364 9.93 -38.48 -6.85
C LYS A 364 10.53 -39.77 -7.37
N SER A 365 11.80 -39.75 -7.77
CA SER A 365 12.51 -40.94 -8.23
C SER A 365 12.60 -41.98 -7.11
N PHE A 366 12.88 -41.56 -5.87
CA PHE A 366 12.85 -42.41 -4.68
C PHE A 366 11.49 -43.09 -4.51
N VAL A 367 10.38 -42.35 -4.60
CA VAL A 367 9.02 -42.92 -4.50
C VAL A 367 8.70 -43.88 -5.67
N LYS A 368 9.10 -43.55 -6.90
CA LYS A 368 8.90 -44.41 -8.08
C LYS A 368 9.65 -45.74 -8.00
N GLY A 369 10.75 -45.80 -7.24
CA GLY A 369 11.48 -47.03 -6.98
C GLY A 369 10.74 -48.03 -6.09
N GLU A 370 9.63 -47.65 -5.45
CA GLU A 370 8.79 -48.57 -4.67
C GLU A 370 7.80 -49.34 -5.55
N LYS A 371 7.54 -50.61 -5.21
CA LYS A 371 6.43 -51.37 -5.80
C LYS A 371 5.10 -50.70 -5.44
N GLN A 372 4.19 -50.55 -6.40
CA GLN A 372 2.93 -49.79 -6.28
C GLN A 372 2.02 -50.16 -5.08
N THR A 373 2.21 -51.32 -4.45
CA THR A 373 1.42 -51.77 -3.30
C THR A 373 1.99 -51.36 -1.94
N LYS A 374 3.19 -50.77 -1.86
CA LYS A 374 3.80 -50.33 -0.60
C LYS A 374 3.66 -48.82 -0.42
N THR A 375 3.55 -48.38 0.83
CA THR A 375 3.34 -46.97 1.22
C THR A 375 4.50 -46.37 2.00
N LYS A 376 5.61 -47.11 2.17
CA LYS A 376 6.71 -46.71 3.07
C LYS A 376 7.47 -45.51 2.52
N ARG A 377 7.88 -45.54 1.23
CA ARG A 377 8.63 -44.43 0.61
C ARG A 377 7.78 -43.15 0.49
N PRO A 378 6.51 -43.20 0.05
CA PRO A 378 5.61 -42.04 0.10
C PRO A 378 5.51 -41.44 1.51
N HIS A 379 5.40 -42.27 2.54
CA HIS A 379 5.27 -41.78 3.93
C HIS A 379 6.56 -41.14 4.45
N LEU A 380 7.73 -41.67 4.10
CA LEU A 380 9.02 -41.04 4.42
C LEU A 380 9.16 -39.66 3.77
N VAL A 381 8.76 -39.52 2.50
CA VAL A 381 8.75 -38.22 1.82
C VAL A 381 7.73 -37.27 2.47
N GLU A 382 6.54 -37.73 2.83
CA GLU A 382 5.54 -36.92 3.54
C GLU A 382 6.07 -36.41 4.89
N ASN A 383 6.80 -37.25 5.63
CA ASN A 383 7.44 -36.87 6.90
C ASN A 383 8.53 -35.82 6.67
N LEU A 384 9.41 -36.01 5.68
CA LEU A 384 10.42 -35.01 5.30
C LEU A 384 9.77 -33.68 4.95
N LEU A 385 8.76 -33.72 4.08
CA LEU A 385 8.03 -32.55 3.69
C LEU A 385 7.30 -31.94 4.88
N SER A 386 7.07 -32.65 6.00
CA SER A 386 6.42 -32.12 7.22
C SER A 386 7.39 -31.62 8.30
N SER A 387 8.67 -31.50 7.96
CA SER A 387 9.70 -31.00 8.86
C SER A 387 9.50 -29.52 9.20
N ARG A 388 9.69 -29.18 10.48
CA ARG A 388 9.45 -27.82 11.01
C ARG A 388 10.69 -27.12 11.52
N ASN A 389 11.72 -27.90 11.76
CA ASN A 389 12.97 -27.42 12.25
C ASN A 389 14.06 -28.26 11.61
N ARG A 390 15.27 -27.74 11.71
CA ARG A 390 16.47 -28.30 11.12
C ARG A 390 16.71 -29.74 11.56
N GLN A 391 16.52 -30.05 12.86
CA GLN A 391 16.73 -31.38 13.40
C GLN A 391 15.80 -32.41 12.75
N LYS A 392 14.48 -32.17 12.76
CA LYS A 392 13.50 -33.06 12.12
C LYS A 392 13.75 -33.22 10.62
N PHE A 393 14.17 -32.15 9.95
CA PHE A 393 14.52 -32.22 8.54
C PHE A 393 15.67 -33.20 8.29
N VAL A 394 16.75 -33.09 9.07
CA VAL A 394 17.91 -33.99 8.97
C VAL A 394 17.54 -35.43 9.33
N ASP A 395 16.79 -35.66 10.42
CA ASP A 395 16.36 -37.01 10.84
C ASP A 395 15.54 -37.71 9.73
N ASN A 396 14.68 -36.95 9.04
CA ASN A 396 13.88 -37.48 7.94
C ASN A 396 14.73 -37.77 6.69
N ILE A 397 15.76 -36.97 6.39
CA ILE A 397 16.72 -37.28 5.32
C ILE A 397 17.49 -38.56 5.65
N ILE A 398 17.97 -38.72 6.89
CA ILE A 398 18.65 -39.94 7.34
C ILE A 398 17.76 -41.16 7.13
N SER A 399 16.48 -41.06 7.48
CA SER A 399 15.50 -42.15 7.29
C SER A 399 15.30 -42.52 5.81
N ILE A 400 15.34 -41.54 4.90
CA ILE A 400 15.26 -41.79 3.44
C ILE A 400 16.52 -42.49 2.95
N VAL A 401 17.69 -42.03 3.38
CA VAL A 401 19.00 -42.61 3.02
C VAL A 401 19.14 -44.05 3.51
N GLN A 402 18.60 -44.37 4.68
CA GLN A 402 18.57 -45.74 5.21
C GLN A 402 17.69 -46.68 4.38
N GLU A 403 16.63 -46.17 3.76
CA GLU A 403 15.73 -46.95 2.90
C GLU A 403 16.25 -47.09 1.46
N ASP A 404 17.01 -46.11 0.97
CA ASP A 404 17.63 -46.13 -0.36
C ASP A 404 18.99 -45.44 -0.34
N SER A 405 20.05 -46.27 -0.29
CA SER A 405 21.43 -45.79 -0.22
C SER A 405 21.86 -44.99 -1.45
N THR A 406 21.14 -45.10 -2.58
CA THR A 406 21.41 -44.26 -3.76
C THR A 406 21.13 -42.77 -3.51
N PHE A 407 20.35 -42.45 -2.47
CA PHE A 407 20.10 -41.08 -2.04
C PHE A 407 21.24 -40.51 -1.17
N TYR A 408 22.22 -41.31 -0.75
CA TYR A 408 23.24 -40.89 0.23
C TYR A 408 24.02 -39.62 -0.18
N GLU A 409 24.59 -39.61 -1.39
CA GLU A 409 25.39 -38.48 -1.88
C GLU A 409 24.56 -37.19 -1.94
N TYR A 410 23.39 -37.27 -2.57
CA TYR A 410 22.48 -36.13 -2.70
C TYR A 410 21.92 -35.67 -1.35
N GLY A 411 21.58 -36.61 -0.46
CA GLY A 411 21.07 -36.35 0.87
C GLY A 411 22.07 -35.57 1.73
N ASN A 412 23.36 -35.92 1.65
CA ASN A 412 24.42 -35.18 2.32
C ASN A 412 24.59 -33.77 1.74
N GLU A 413 24.56 -33.60 0.43
CA GLU A 413 24.62 -32.28 -0.20
C GLU A 413 23.45 -31.40 0.23
N LEU A 414 22.23 -31.95 0.21
CA LEU A 414 21.01 -31.25 0.62
C LEU A 414 21.08 -30.82 2.09
N VAL A 415 21.50 -31.71 2.99
CA VAL A 415 21.68 -31.37 4.40
C VAL A 415 22.73 -30.27 4.55
N ASN A 416 23.89 -30.39 3.90
CA ASN A 416 24.95 -29.38 4.00
C ASN A 416 24.47 -27.99 3.57
N LYS A 417 23.82 -27.87 2.40
CA LYS A 417 23.27 -26.59 1.93
C LYS A 417 22.20 -26.05 2.87
N VAL A 418 21.30 -26.89 3.38
CA VAL A 418 20.27 -26.47 4.35
C VAL A 418 20.89 -25.99 5.67
N MET A 419 22.00 -26.60 6.11
CA MET A 419 22.68 -26.22 7.36
C MET A 419 23.46 -24.91 7.22
N VAL A 420 24.07 -24.66 6.06
CA VAL A 420 24.93 -23.49 5.81
C VAL A 420 24.12 -22.29 5.35
N ASP A 421 23.18 -22.49 4.42
CA ASP A 421 22.54 -21.38 3.68
C ASP A 421 21.17 -20.96 4.24
N ILE A 422 20.63 -21.71 5.21
CA ILE A 422 19.27 -21.48 5.74
C ILE A 422 19.31 -21.33 7.25
N SER A 423 18.88 -20.17 7.76
CA SER A 423 18.69 -19.97 9.20
C SER A 423 17.64 -20.92 9.77
N SER A 424 17.78 -21.30 11.05
CA SER A 424 16.87 -22.26 11.69
C SER A 424 15.40 -21.85 11.60
N ASP A 425 15.11 -20.55 11.69
CA ASP A 425 13.76 -19.98 11.63
C ASP A 425 13.15 -20.02 10.23
N ASN A 426 13.99 -20.15 9.20
CA ASN A 426 13.60 -20.18 7.80
C ASN A 426 13.42 -21.61 7.25
N ILE A 427 13.71 -22.65 8.04
CA ILE A 427 13.50 -24.05 7.63
C ILE A 427 12.05 -24.31 7.17
N PRO A 428 11.00 -23.85 7.88
CA PRO A 428 9.62 -24.02 7.41
C PRO A 428 9.38 -23.44 6.01
N LEU A 429 10.01 -22.30 5.68
CA LEU A 429 9.86 -21.67 4.37
C LEU A 429 10.49 -22.53 3.27
N PHE A 430 11.72 -23.02 3.49
CA PHE A 430 12.38 -23.91 2.53
C PHE A 430 11.61 -25.21 2.32
N VAL A 431 11.11 -25.81 3.40
CA VAL A 431 10.28 -27.02 3.32
C VAL A 431 8.98 -26.76 2.52
N THR A 432 8.33 -25.60 2.71
CA THR A 432 7.18 -25.19 1.90
C THR A 432 7.55 -25.01 0.42
N LEU A 433 8.71 -24.42 0.11
CA LEU A 433 9.20 -24.31 -1.27
C LEU A 433 9.43 -25.68 -1.91
N LEU A 434 10.12 -26.58 -1.20
CA LEU A 434 10.38 -27.96 -1.63
C LEU A 434 9.07 -28.71 -1.92
N ARG A 435 8.06 -28.54 -1.06
CA ARG A 435 6.72 -29.11 -1.28
C ARG A 435 6.09 -28.62 -2.58
N PHE A 436 6.12 -27.31 -2.84
CA PHE A 436 5.55 -26.78 -4.08
C PHE A 436 6.24 -27.39 -5.30
N LYS A 437 7.57 -27.47 -5.30
CA LYS A 437 8.33 -28.10 -6.40
C LYS A 437 8.06 -29.59 -6.54
N TYR A 438 7.80 -30.29 -5.44
CA TYR A 438 7.40 -31.70 -5.45
C TYR A 438 5.98 -31.90 -6.02
N LEU A 439 5.07 -30.95 -5.88
CA LEU A 439 3.72 -31.04 -6.44
C LEU A 439 3.63 -30.60 -7.91
N GLU A 440 4.53 -29.73 -8.37
CA GLU A 440 4.58 -29.23 -9.76
C GLU A 440 5.18 -30.23 -10.75
N ASN A 441 6.28 -30.87 -10.37
CA ASN A 441 6.92 -31.94 -11.16
C ASN A 441 6.15 -33.25 -11.03
#